data_AF-A0A6P1DTB7-F1
#
_entry.id   AF-A0A6P1DTB7-F1
#
_cell.length_a   1.000
_cell.length_b   1.000
_cell.length_c   1.000
_cell.angle_alpha   90.00
_cell.angle_beta   90.00
_cell.angle_gamma   90.00
#
_symmetry.space_group_name_H-M   'P 1'
#
loop_
_entity.id
_entity.type
_entity.pdbx_description
1 polymer ?
#
loop_
_entity_poly.entity_id
_entity_poly.type
_entity_poly.pdbx_seq_one_letter_code
_entity_poly.pdbx_strand_id
1 'polypeptide(L)'
;MTRVDVMVEGQTEETFVRELLYDPLVNRGVFLYPILLRTSAQGKGGVVSYGKVRSQVLRQCLSDASAKVTTMIDLFRLPKDFPEKQACAAAQLYSRVDCLEQAFASDIGCGNFVPYLSVHEFEGLLFSDATRFANWFDEPEPLQQLNTVATGFQNPEHINDGAQTAPSKRIESSLGRLGYQKPVHGPLIAMDIGLDCIRAQCPHFDAWVTKLEGLGV
;
A
#
# COMPACT_ATOMS: atom_id res chain seq x y z
N MET A 1 -5.33 8.71 -22.77
CA MET A 1 -6.12 8.72 -21.51
C MET A 1 -6.30 7.28 -21.07
N THR A 2 -5.87 6.95 -19.87
CA THR A 2 -5.80 5.58 -19.38
C THR A 2 -6.51 5.48 -18.05
N ARG A 3 -7.57 4.67 -18.00
CA ARG A 3 -8.24 4.30 -16.75
C ARG A 3 -7.41 3.23 -16.05
N VAL A 4 -7.20 3.40 -14.74
CA VAL A 4 -6.53 2.43 -13.88
C VAL A 4 -7.43 2.11 -12.69
N ASP A 5 -7.89 0.87 -12.62
CA ASP A 5 -8.61 0.36 -11.46
C ASP A 5 -7.61 -0.12 -10.41
N VAL A 6 -7.61 0.51 -9.24
CA VAL A 6 -6.68 0.23 -8.13
C VAL A 6 -7.41 -0.62 -7.09
N MET A 7 -7.13 -1.91 -7.05
CA MET A 7 -7.75 -2.83 -6.09
C MET A 7 -7.07 -2.71 -4.72
N VAL A 8 -7.78 -2.17 -3.72
CA VAL A 8 -7.24 -1.84 -2.39
C VAL A 8 -7.91 -2.66 -1.27
N GLU A 9 -7.22 -2.86 -0.15
CA GLU A 9 -7.74 -3.67 0.97
C GLU A 9 -8.76 -2.95 1.84
N GLY A 10 -8.66 -1.63 2.00
CA GLY A 10 -9.45 -0.87 2.97
C GLY A 10 -9.74 0.57 2.57
N GLN A 11 -10.56 1.23 3.39
CA GLN A 11 -11.01 2.61 3.18
C GLN A 11 -9.88 3.63 3.29
N THR A 12 -8.84 3.31 4.07
CA THR A 12 -7.66 4.15 4.23
C THR A 12 -6.92 4.27 2.90
N GLU A 13 -6.64 3.13 2.25
CA GLU A 13 -5.99 3.04 0.95
C GLU A 13 -6.88 3.64 -0.15
N GLU A 14 -8.19 3.40 -0.10
CA GLU A 14 -9.16 4.01 -1.03
C GLU A 14 -9.10 5.54 -0.98
N THR A 15 -9.09 6.11 0.22
CA THR A 15 -9.01 7.56 0.42
C THR A 15 -7.65 8.08 -0.03
N PHE A 16 -6.56 7.40 0.30
CA PHE A 16 -5.22 7.78 -0.16
C PHE A 16 -5.11 7.85 -1.69
N VAL A 17 -5.63 6.83 -2.39
CA VAL A 17 -5.60 6.81 -3.86
C VAL A 17 -6.39 7.98 -4.44
N ARG A 18 -7.57 8.26 -3.87
CA ARG A 18 -8.45 9.33 -4.35
C ARG A 18 -7.94 10.73 -4.06
N GLU A 19 -7.45 10.98 -2.84
CA GLU A 19 -7.16 12.33 -2.36
C GLU A 19 -5.69 12.74 -2.59
N LEU A 20 -4.74 11.80 -2.64
CA LEU A 20 -3.32 12.14 -2.77
C LEU A 20 -2.69 11.63 -4.08
N LEU A 21 -3.00 10.39 -4.47
CA LEU A 21 -2.36 9.78 -5.64
C LEU A 21 -2.98 10.24 -6.97
N TYR A 22 -4.26 10.59 -6.98
CA TYR A 22 -5.00 10.93 -8.20
C TYR A 22 -4.47 12.18 -8.93
N ASP A 23 -4.29 13.29 -8.21
CA ASP A 23 -3.95 14.61 -8.77
C ASP A 23 -2.67 14.65 -9.63
N PRO A 24 -1.53 14.05 -9.22
CA PRO A 24 -0.34 14.05 -10.06
C PRO A 24 -0.49 13.17 -11.32
N LEU A 25 -1.33 12.13 -11.25
CA LEU A 25 -1.51 11.17 -12.35
C LEU A 25 -2.55 11.64 -13.38
N VAL A 26 -3.59 12.37 -12.97
CA VAL A 26 -4.60 12.89 -13.91
C VAL A 26 -3.99 13.88 -14.90
N ASN A 27 -3.00 14.68 -14.45
CA ASN A 27 -2.24 15.60 -15.31
C ASN A 27 -1.39 14.89 -16.37
N ARG A 28 -1.12 13.59 -16.18
CA ARG A 28 -0.45 12.71 -17.15
C ARG A 28 -1.45 11.90 -17.99
N GLY A 29 -2.76 12.15 -17.87
CA GLY A 29 -3.78 11.41 -18.60
C GLY A 29 -4.10 10.04 -18.00
N VAL A 30 -3.74 9.79 -16.74
CA VAL A 30 -3.99 8.54 -16.01
C VAL A 30 -5.04 8.80 -14.93
N PHE A 31 -6.15 8.07 -14.98
CA PHE A 31 -7.30 8.26 -14.11
C PHE A 31 -7.46 7.07 -13.18
N LEU A 32 -7.24 7.28 -11.88
CA LEU A 32 -7.30 6.23 -10.87
C LEU A 32 -8.72 6.03 -10.33
N TYR A 33 -9.13 4.77 -10.23
CA TYR A 33 -10.41 4.36 -9.64
C TYR A 33 -10.16 3.32 -8.55
N PRO A 34 -10.14 3.69 -7.27
CA PRO A 34 -9.96 2.72 -6.20
C PRO A 34 -11.18 1.80 -6.08
N ILE A 35 -10.93 0.50 -5.90
CA ILE A 35 -11.95 -0.53 -5.74
C ILE A 35 -11.60 -1.38 -4.52
N LEU A 36 -12.50 -1.42 -3.53
CA LEU A 36 -12.33 -2.25 -2.34
C LEU A 36 -12.40 -3.75 -2.68
N LEU A 37 -11.37 -4.48 -2.29
CA LEU A 37 -11.35 -5.94 -2.32
C LEU A 37 -12.31 -6.50 -1.26
N ARG A 38 -13.17 -7.43 -1.67
CA ARG A 38 -14.05 -8.16 -0.75
C ARG A 38 -13.32 -9.39 -0.20
N THR A 39 -12.52 -9.21 0.83
CA THR A 39 -11.68 -10.29 1.42
C THR A 39 -12.43 -11.12 2.47
N SER A 40 -13.36 -10.52 3.23
CA SER A 40 -14.20 -11.19 4.23
C SER A 40 -15.68 -10.79 4.12
N ALA A 41 -16.58 -11.62 4.66
CA ALA A 41 -18.03 -11.37 4.64
C ALA A 41 -18.43 -10.09 5.40
N GLN A 42 -17.57 -9.61 6.30
CA GLN A 42 -17.78 -8.41 7.12
C GLN A 42 -16.88 -7.24 6.71
N GLY A 43 -16.06 -7.38 5.66
CA GLY A 43 -15.17 -6.32 5.17
C GLY A 43 -14.10 -5.85 6.17
N LYS A 44 -13.85 -6.63 7.24
CA LYS A 44 -12.82 -6.36 8.24
C LYS A 44 -11.73 -7.43 8.14
N GLY A 45 -10.47 -6.99 8.16
CA GLY A 45 -9.28 -7.85 8.02
C GLY A 45 -8.83 -7.96 6.57
N GLY A 46 -7.51 -7.89 6.37
CA GLY A 46 -6.85 -7.87 5.06
C GLY A 46 -7.09 -9.13 4.22
N VAL A 47 -6.23 -9.36 3.23
CA VAL A 47 -6.40 -10.51 2.33
C VAL A 47 -6.27 -11.85 3.09
N VAL A 48 -7.39 -12.55 3.24
CA VAL A 48 -7.45 -13.87 3.93
C VAL A 48 -7.32 -15.08 3.00
N SER A 49 -7.50 -14.90 1.69
CA SER A 49 -7.39 -15.98 0.70
C SER A 49 -6.98 -15.42 -0.65
N TYR A 50 -5.95 -16.00 -1.25
CA TYR A 50 -5.47 -15.58 -2.55
C TYR A 50 -6.53 -15.86 -3.62
N GLY A 51 -7.22 -17.01 -3.55
CA GLY A 51 -8.29 -17.35 -4.49
C GLY A 51 -9.39 -16.28 -4.62
N LYS A 52 -9.71 -15.57 -3.54
CA LYS A 52 -10.67 -14.43 -3.59
C LYS A 52 -10.10 -13.19 -4.26
N VAL A 53 -8.83 -12.87 -4.01
CA VAL A 53 -8.14 -11.75 -4.68
C VAL A 53 -8.01 -12.07 -6.17
N ARG A 54 -7.50 -13.25 -6.50
CA ARG A 54 -7.36 -13.75 -7.86
C ARG A 54 -8.65 -13.62 -8.65
N SER A 55 -9.76 -14.11 -8.09
CA SER A 55 -11.07 -14.07 -8.76
C SER A 55 -11.58 -12.64 -9.01
N GLN A 56 -11.29 -11.71 -8.10
CA GLN A 56 -11.70 -10.30 -8.24
C GLN A 56 -10.82 -9.55 -9.23
N VAL A 57 -9.50 -9.71 -9.14
CA VAL A 57 -8.53 -9.10 -10.07
C VAL A 57 -8.78 -9.60 -11.50
N LEU A 58 -8.94 -10.91 -11.69
CA LEU A 58 -9.28 -11.49 -12.99
C LEU A 58 -10.58 -10.92 -13.55
N ARG A 59 -11.64 -10.88 -12.73
CA ARG A 59 -12.91 -10.30 -13.15
C ARG A 59 -12.75 -8.84 -13.59
N GLN A 60 -11.97 -8.06 -12.85
CA GLN A 60 -11.73 -6.66 -13.18
C GLN A 60 -10.99 -6.55 -14.52
N CYS A 61 -9.92 -7.32 -14.70
CA CYS A 61 -9.16 -7.34 -15.95
C CYS A 61 -10.02 -7.71 -17.17
N LEU A 62 -10.94 -8.67 -17.00
CA LEU A 62 -11.82 -9.16 -18.06
C LEU A 62 -13.04 -8.26 -18.32
N SER A 63 -13.40 -7.40 -17.37
CA SER A 63 -14.56 -6.51 -17.49
C SER A 63 -14.35 -5.38 -18.50
N ASP A 64 -13.11 -4.89 -18.59
CA ASP A 64 -12.69 -3.89 -19.57
C ASP A 64 -11.19 -4.09 -19.87
N ALA A 65 -10.89 -4.68 -21.03
CA ALA A 65 -9.52 -4.93 -21.47
C ALA A 65 -8.75 -3.64 -21.83
N SER A 66 -9.45 -2.51 -22.00
CA SER A 66 -8.83 -1.21 -22.28
C SER A 66 -8.36 -0.50 -21.00
N ALA A 67 -8.98 -0.81 -19.87
CA ALA A 67 -8.55 -0.34 -18.56
C ALA A 67 -7.34 -1.13 -18.06
N LYS A 68 -6.47 -0.47 -17.30
CA LYS A 68 -5.40 -1.13 -16.54
C LYS A 68 -5.91 -1.51 -15.15
N VAL A 69 -5.39 -2.58 -14.59
CA VAL A 69 -5.72 -3.03 -13.23
C VAL A 69 -4.43 -3.12 -12.43
N THR A 70 -4.43 -2.59 -11.21
CA THR A 70 -3.33 -2.72 -10.26
C THR A 70 -3.88 -3.04 -8.88
N THR A 71 -3.01 -3.41 -7.95
CA THR A 71 -3.35 -3.69 -6.55
C THR A 71 -2.64 -2.72 -5.62
N MET A 72 -3.11 -2.60 -4.37
CA MET A 72 -2.37 -2.07 -3.22
C MET A 72 -2.70 -2.96 -2.03
N ILE A 73 -1.90 -4.02 -1.88
CA ILE A 73 -2.13 -5.11 -0.92
C ILE A 73 -0.86 -5.29 -0.07
N ASP A 74 -1.02 -5.49 1.23
CA ASP A 74 0.04 -5.80 2.18
C ASP A 74 0.76 -7.11 1.83
N LEU A 75 2.06 -7.01 1.52
CA LEU A 75 2.94 -8.13 1.20
C LEU A 75 3.09 -9.13 2.35
N PHE A 76 3.23 -8.65 3.59
CA PHE A 76 3.51 -9.53 4.73
C PHE A 76 2.28 -10.32 5.16
N ARG A 77 1.09 -9.75 4.98
CA ARG A 77 -0.18 -10.42 5.26
C ARG A 77 -0.73 -11.24 4.09
N LEU A 78 0.04 -11.41 3.02
CA LEU A 78 -0.37 -12.28 1.93
C LEU A 78 -0.75 -13.69 2.45
N PRO A 79 -1.80 -14.30 1.91
CA PRO A 79 -2.20 -15.65 2.26
C PRO A 79 -1.13 -16.71 2.00
N LYS A 80 -1.27 -17.87 2.64
CA LYS A 80 -0.36 -19.02 2.39
C LYS A 80 -0.51 -19.60 0.98
N ASP A 81 -1.69 -19.46 0.38
CA ASP A 81 -2.01 -19.90 -0.98
C ASP A 81 -1.61 -18.90 -2.08
N PHE A 82 -0.85 -17.84 -1.74
CA PHE A 82 -0.32 -16.89 -2.73
C PHE A 82 0.78 -17.55 -3.59
N PRO A 83 0.80 -17.30 -4.91
CA PRO A 83 1.73 -17.96 -5.83
C PRO A 83 3.19 -17.70 -5.47
N GLU A 84 4.00 -18.76 -5.53
CA GLU A 84 5.44 -18.77 -5.26
C GLU A 84 5.88 -18.21 -3.89
N LYS A 85 4.96 -18.03 -2.94
CA LYS A 85 5.27 -17.37 -1.65
C LYS A 85 6.43 -18.03 -0.90
N GLN A 86 6.45 -19.36 -0.86
CA GLN A 86 7.51 -20.11 -0.19
C GLN A 86 8.85 -20.04 -0.93
N ALA A 87 8.82 -20.03 -2.27
CA ALA A 87 10.02 -19.94 -3.10
C ALA A 87 10.68 -18.56 -2.96
N CYS A 88 9.89 -17.49 -2.89
CA CYS A 88 10.38 -16.12 -2.72
C CYS A 88 10.84 -15.78 -1.29
N ALA A 89 10.52 -16.62 -0.29
CA ALA A 89 10.66 -16.27 1.13
C ALA A 89 12.10 -16.02 1.59
N ALA A 90 13.10 -16.64 0.97
CA ALA A 90 14.51 -16.48 1.34
C ALA A 90 15.17 -15.23 0.72
N ALA A 91 14.51 -14.58 -0.25
CA ALA A 91 15.06 -13.41 -0.91
C ALA A 91 15.09 -12.18 0.01
N GLN A 92 16.02 -11.27 -0.27
CA GLN A 92 16.06 -9.91 0.30
C GLN A 92 14.80 -9.14 -0.07
N LEU A 93 14.49 -8.07 0.68
CA LEU A 93 13.21 -7.35 0.61
C LEU A 93 12.72 -7.08 -0.82
N TYR A 94 13.47 -6.30 -1.61
CA TYR A 94 13.05 -5.92 -2.96
C TYR A 94 13.04 -7.11 -3.93
N SER A 95 14.02 -8.01 -3.84
CA SER A 95 14.03 -9.23 -4.66
C SER A 95 12.86 -10.16 -4.33
N ARG A 96 12.39 -10.17 -3.08
CA ARG A 96 11.20 -10.91 -2.65
C ARG A 96 9.94 -10.26 -3.22
N VAL A 97 9.84 -8.94 -3.14
CA VAL A 97 8.73 -8.17 -3.73
C VAL A 97 8.64 -8.46 -5.24
N ASP A 98 9.76 -8.31 -5.96
CA ASP A 98 9.83 -8.58 -7.40
C ASP A 98 9.39 -10.01 -7.73
N CYS A 99 9.89 -10.99 -6.97
CA CYS A 99 9.54 -12.42 -7.14
C CYS A 99 8.04 -12.65 -6.96
N LEU A 100 7.43 -12.08 -5.91
CA LEU A 100 6.01 -12.22 -5.62
C LEU A 100 5.13 -11.48 -6.64
N GLU A 101 5.52 -10.27 -7.06
CA GLU A 101 4.78 -9.52 -8.08
C GLU A 101 4.84 -10.20 -9.45
N GLN A 102 5.98 -10.78 -9.83
CA GLN A 102 6.10 -11.59 -11.05
C GLN A 102 5.23 -12.85 -10.99
N ALA A 103 5.25 -13.57 -9.87
CA ALA A 103 4.40 -14.73 -9.66
C ALA A 103 2.91 -14.36 -9.71
N PHE A 104 2.54 -13.20 -9.13
CA PHE A 104 1.18 -12.69 -9.17
C PHE A 104 0.74 -12.33 -10.58
N ALA A 105 1.56 -11.58 -11.33
CA ALA A 105 1.28 -11.26 -12.73
C ALA A 105 1.15 -12.51 -13.60
N SER A 106 2.03 -13.50 -13.40
CA SER A 106 1.99 -14.75 -14.15
C SER A 106 0.73 -15.58 -13.87
N ASP A 107 0.29 -15.65 -12.61
CA ASP A 107 -0.91 -16.42 -12.24
C ASP A 107 -2.22 -15.74 -12.69
N ILE A 108 -2.25 -14.40 -12.70
CA ILE A 108 -3.36 -13.61 -13.26
C ILE A 108 -3.39 -13.71 -14.79
N GLY A 109 -2.23 -13.60 -15.45
CA GLY A 109 -2.11 -13.82 -16.90
C GLY A 109 -2.82 -12.78 -17.77
N CYS A 110 -3.17 -11.61 -17.23
CA CYS A 110 -3.83 -10.53 -17.97
C CYS A 110 -2.82 -9.46 -18.41
N GLY A 111 -2.76 -9.13 -19.70
CA GLY A 111 -1.82 -8.13 -20.23
C GLY A 111 -2.11 -6.68 -19.83
N ASN A 112 -3.28 -6.42 -19.22
CA ASN A 112 -3.64 -5.13 -18.64
C ASN A 112 -3.42 -5.06 -17.12
N PHE A 113 -2.87 -6.12 -16.50
CA PHE A 113 -2.57 -6.15 -15.08
C PHE A 113 -1.14 -5.67 -14.78
N VAL A 114 -1.02 -4.74 -13.84
CA VAL A 114 0.23 -4.20 -13.30
C VAL A 114 0.23 -4.52 -11.80
N PRO A 115 0.89 -5.59 -11.32
CA PRO A 115 0.85 -5.94 -9.91
C PRO A 115 1.55 -4.87 -9.06
N TYR A 116 1.03 -4.65 -7.87
CA TYR A 116 1.74 -3.93 -6.82
C TYR A 116 1.39 -4.48 -5.45
N LEU A 117 2.42 -4.81 -4.70
CA LEU A 117 2.36 -5.22 -3.30
C LEU A 117 3.02 -4.13 -2.46
N SER A 118 2.26 -3.54 -1.54
CA SER A 118 2.83 -2.63 -0.56
C SER A 118 3.73 -3.43 0.37
N VAL A 119 4.98 -3.00 0.53
CA VAL A 119 5.95 -3.71 1.38
C VAL A 119 5.37 -3.93 2.77
N HIS A 120 4.74 -2.91 3.35
CA HIS A 120 3.93 -3.02 4.56
C HIS A 120 2.48 -2.62 4.30
N GLU A 121 1.62 -2.77 5.31
CA GLU A 121 0.33 -2.07 5.34
C GLU A 121 0.49 -0.55 5.16
N PHE A 122 -0.60 0.14 4.79
CA PHE A 122 -0.61 1.57 4.50
C PHE A 122 0.17 2.44 5.49
N GLU A 123 0.08 2.13 6.78
CA GLU A 123 0.76 2.86 7.86
C GLU A 123 2.29 2.92 7.69
N GLY A 124 2.89 1.98 6.96
CA GLY A 124 4.31 2.04 6.62
C GLY A 124 4.68 3.33 5.90
N LEU A 125 3.84 3.81 4.98
CA LEU A 125 4.08 5.06 4.25
C LEU A 125 4.10 6.29 5.16
N LEU A 126 3.42 6.24 6.31
CA LEU A 126 3.36 7.35 7.26
C LEU A 126 4.68 7.59 7.98
N PHE A 127 5.60 6.62 7.96
CA PHE A 127 6.95 6.79 8.49
C PHE A 127 7.90 7.52 7.54
N SER A 128 7.45 7.93 6.34
CA SER A 128 8.24 8.78 5.43
C SER A 128 8.58 10.14 6.05
N ASP A 129 7.68 10.68 6.88
CA ASP A 129 7.96 11.82 7.74
C ASP A 129 7.11 11.70 9.02
N ALA A 130 7.66 10.98 10.01
CA ALA A 130 7.00 10.77 11.30
C ALA A 130 6.80 12.07 12.12
N THR A 131 7.42 13.19 11.73
CA THR A 131 7.21 14.47 12.42
C THR A 131 5.81 15.04 12.15
N ARG A 132 5.17 14.65 11.04
CA ARG A 132 3.81 15.10 10.67
C ARG A 132 2.71 14.62 11.61
N PHE A 133 2.97 13.59 12.40
CA PHE A 133 2.03 13.20 13.46
C PHE A 133 1.82 14.33 14.49
N ALA A 134 2.77 15.25 14.66
CA ALA A 134 2.65 16.38 15.58
C ALA A 134 1.56 17.39 15.18
N ASN A 135 1.12 17.39 13.92
CA ASN A 135 -0.01 18.23 13.48
C ASN A 135 -1.36 17.74 14.05
N TRP A 136 -1.41 16.48 14.49
CA TRP A 136 -2.64 15.80 14.90
C TRP A 136 -2.66 15.42 16.38
N PHE A 137 -1.48 15.30 16.99
CA PHE A 137 -1.30 14.88 18.37
C PHE A 137 -0.28 15.78 19.06
N ASP A 138 -0.60 16.25 20.28
CA ASP A 138 0.24 17.19 21.04
C ASP A 138 0.90 16.50 22.25
N GLU A 139 1.56 15.35 22.00
CA GLU A 139 2.18 14.52 23.03
C GLU A 139 3.63 14.18 22.64
N PRO A 140 4.64 14.82 23.26
CA PRO A 140 6.03 14.71 22.82
C PRO A 140 6.61 13.29 22.84
N GLU A 141 6.32 12.51 23.88
CA GLU A 141 6.91 11.17 24.06
C GLU A 141 6.45 10.18 22.95
N PRO A 142 5.14 9.98 22.69
CA PRO A 142 4.69 9.16 21.57
C PRO A 142 5.25 9.57 20.20
N LEU A 143 5.35 10.87 19.93
CA LEU A 143 5.91 11.39 18.68
C LEU A 143 7.40 11.08 18.56
N GLN A 144 8.15 11.22 19.67
CA GLN A 144 9.57 10.86 19.72
C GLN A 144 9.77 9.36 19.48
N GLN A 145 8.88 8.50 20.00
CA GLN A 145 8.94 7.06 19.76
C GLN A 145 8.76 6.73 18.27
N LEU A 146 7.76 7.32 17.61
CA LEU A 146 7.53 7.13 16.17
C LEU A 146 8.70 7.63 15.33
N ASN A 147 9.28 8.79 15.67
CA ASN A 147 10.45 9.32 14.98
C ASN A 147 11.71 8.46 15.19
N THR A 148 11.87 7.89 16.39
CA THR A 148 12.97 6.94 16.66
C THR A 148 12.83 5.68 15.81
N VAL A 149 11.60 5.21 15.58
CA VAL A 149 11.36 4.11 14.64
C VAL A 149 11.73 4.52 13.23
N ALA A 150 11.23 5.64 12.72
CA ALA A 150 11.51 6.11 11.35
C ALA A 150 13.02 6.22 11.06
N THR A 151 13.78 6.76 12.01
CA THR A 151 15.23 6.97 11.89
C THR A 151 16.08 5.74 12.19
N GLY A 152 15.48 4.68 12.75
CA GLY A 152 16.18 3.43 13.08
C GLY A 152 16.32 2.45 11.92
N PHE A 153 15.69 2.72 10.78
CA PHE A 153 15.74 1.89 9.57
C PHE A 153 16.27 2.68 8.38
N GLN A 154 16.69 1.97 7.34
CA GLN A 154 17.20 2.60 6.12
C GLN A 154 16.14 3.50 5.46
N ASN A 155 14.89 3.05 5.45
CA ASN A 155 13.73 3.77 4.96
C ASN A 155 12.43 3.12 5.49
N PRO A 156 11.25 3.70 5.23
CA PRO A 156 9.97 3.16 5.73
C PRO A 156 9.66 1.73 5.27
N GLU A 157 10.12 1.33 4.08
CA GLU A 157 9.93 -0.03 3.54
C GLU A 157 10.80 -1.07 4.26
N HIS A 158 11.81 -0.65 5.03
CA HIS A 158 12.65 -1.55 5.82
C HIS A 158 12.18 -1.69 7.28
N ILE A 159 11.10 -1.02 7.68
CA ILE A 159 10.60 -1.10 9.06
C ILE A 159 10.13 -2.54 9.34
N ASN A 160 10.75 -3.23 10.29
CA ASN A 160 10.42 -4.63 10.57
C ASN A 160 8.92 -4.87 10.74
N ASP A 161 8.37 -5.85 10.02
CA ASP A 161 7.02 -6.34 10.24
C ASP A 161 6.95 -7.38 11.39
N GLY A 162 5.78 -7.52 12.02
CA GLY A 162 5.53 -8.50 13.07
C GLY A 162 4.37 -8.13 13.98
N ALA A 163 3.93 -9.08 14.82
CA ALA A 163 2.70 -8.93 15.63
C ALA A 163 2.66 -7.69 16.52
N GLN A 164 3.83 -7.18 16.95
CA GLN A 164 3.98 -5.97 17.75
C GLN A 164 4.85 -4.90 17.09
N THR A 165 5.46 -5.23 15.95
CA THR A 165 6.46 -4.37 15.28
C THR A 165 5.97 -3.81 13.95
N ALA A 166 4.84 -4.31 13.42
CA ALA A 166 4.19 -3.76 12.25
C ALA A 166 3.91 -2.24 12.40
N PRO A 167 3.98 -1.46 11.31
CA PRO A 167 3.72 -0.03 11.33
C PRO A 167 2.43 0.37 12.05
N SER A 168 1.29 -0.30 11.78
CA SER A 168 0.03 0.03 12.47
C SER A 168 0.10 -0.23 13.97
N LYS A 169 0.83 -1.26 14.41
CA LYS A 169 0.96 -1.60 15.83
C LYS A 169 1.83 -0.62 16.59
N ARG A 170 2.83 -0.04 15.93
CA ARG A 170 3.63 1.05 16.51
C ARG A 170 2.81 2.33 16.66
N ILE A 171 2.03 2.69 15.64
CA ILE A 171 1.15 3.86 15.71
C ILE A 171 0.04 3.65 16.76
N GLU A 172 -0.60 2.49 16.76
CA GLU A 172 -1.66 2.15 17.71
C GLU A 172 -1.14 2.14 19.16
N SER A 173 0.05 1.60 19.42
CA SER A 173 0.62 1.59 20.77
C SER A 173 1.04 2.98 21.26
N SER A 174 1.60 3.82 20.39
CA SER A 174 2.01 5.19 20.73
C SER A 174 0.83 6.16 20.85
N LEU A 175 -0.12 6.12 19.90
CA LEU A 175 -1.15 7.15 19.74
C LEU A 175 -2.59 6.65 19.97
N GLY A 176 -2.81 5.35 20.18
CA GLY A 176 -4.15 4.80 20.40
C GLY A 176 -4.83 5.39 21.63
N ARG A 177 -4.08 5.60 22.73
CA ARG A 177 -4.58 6.28 23.95
C ARG A 177 -4.96 7.74 23.71
N LEU A 178 -4.46 8.35 22.64
CA LEU A 178 -4.71 9.73 22.24
C LEU A 178 -5.84 9.85 21.20
N GLY A 179 -6.53 8.75 20.91
CA GLY A 179 -7.65 8.75 19.97
C GLY A 179 -7.24 8.59 18.51
N TYR A 180 -6.07 8.02 18.21
CA TYR A 180 -5.71 7.68 16.83
C TYR A 180 -6.76 6.75 16.21
N GLN A 181 -7.29 7.18 15.07
CA GLN A 181 -8.26 6.44 14.26
C GLN A 181 -7.69 6.27 12.86
N LYS A 182 -7.26 5.04 12.53
CA LYS A 182 -6.64 4.69 11.25
C LYS A 182 -7.40 5.20 10.01
N PRO A 183 -8.73 5.00 9.86
CA PRO A 183 -9.45 5.44 8.67
C PRO A 183 -9.51 6.97 8.50
N VAL A 184 -9.38 7.72 9.59
CA VAL A 184 -9.47 9.19 9.58
C VAL A 184 -8.09 9.81 9.52
N HIS A 185 -7.24 9.51 10.50
CA HIS A 185 -5.93 10.15 10.65
C HIS A 185 -4.92 9.65 9.62
N GLY A 186 -5.00 8.38 9.20
CA GLY A 186 -4.03 7.81 8.25
C GLY A 186 -3.93 8.60 6.95
N PRO A 187 -5.02 8.77 6.18
CA PRO A 187 -4.98 9.54 4.92
C PRO A 187 -4.64 11.02 5.14
N LEU A 188 -5.11 11.62 6.23
CA LEU A 188 -4.83 13.02 6.55
C LEU A 188 -3.33 13.26 6.82
N ILE A 189 -2.72 12.38 7.62
CA ILE A 189 -1.27 12.42 7.87
C ILE A 189 -0.49 12.18 6.57
N ALA A 190 -0.92 11.24 5.71
CA ALA A 190 -0.28 11.02 4.42
C ALA A 190 -0.34 12.28 3.51
N MET A 191 -1.44 13.04 3.56
CA MET A 191 -1.55 14.31 2.84
C MET A 191 -0.62 15.39 3.42
N ASP A 192 -0.47 15.46 4.75
CA ASP A 192 0.49 16.37 5.40
C ASP A 192 1.95 16.02 5.08
N ILE A 193 2.26 14.73 4.91
CA ILE A 193 3.57 14.25 4.45
C ILE A 193 3.79 14.62 2.98
N GLY A 194 2.76 14.42 2.15
CA GLY A 194 2.78 14.70 0.72
C GLY A 194 3.41 13.58 -0.12
N LEU A 195 2.95 13.45 -1.37
CA LEU A 195 3.36 12.36 -2.26
C LEU A 195 4.87 12.38 -2.56
N ASP A 196 5.45 13.56 -2.78
CA ASP A 196 6.88 13.69 -3.12
C ASP A 196 7.79 13.17 -2.00
N CYS A 197 7.43 13.43 -0.74
CA CYS A 197 8.16 12.91 0.42
C CYS A 197 8.04 11.38 0.50
N ILE A 198 6.82 10.85 0.32
CA ILE A 198 6.59 9.40 0.32
C ILE A 198 7.40 8.73 -0.79
N ARG A 199 7.38 9.27 -2.02
CA ARG A 199 8.16 8.75 -3.15
C ARG A 199 9.66 8.78 -2.88
N ALA A 200 10.18 9.88 -2.32
CA ALA A 200 11.60 10.01 -2.01
C ALA A 200 12.09 9.00 -0.96
N GLN A 201 11.22 8.61 -0.02
CA GLN A 201 11.56 7.69 1.06
C GLN A 201 11.24 6.23 0.74
N CYS A 202 10.32 5.94 -0.18
CA CYS A 202 9.85 4.58 -0.47
C CYS A 202 10.16 4.17 -1.92
N PRO A 203 11.36 3.62 -2.20
CA PRO A 203 11.79 3.25 -3.56
C PRO A 203 10.85 2.29 -4.30
N HIS A 204 10.27 1.29 -3.63
CA HIS A 204 9.35 0.36 -4.29
C HIS A 204 8.02 1.04 -4.62
N PHE A 205 7.48 1.83 -3.68
CA PHE A 205 6.30 2.65 -3.94
C PHE A 205 6.55 3.65 -5.09
N ASP A 206 7.68 4.34 -5.11
CA ASP A 206 8.03 5.28 -6.20
C ASP A 206 8.14 4.58 -7.56
N ALA A 207 8.74 3.39 -7.60
CA ALA A 207 8.81 2.60 -8.83
C ALA A 207 7.42 2.24 -9.36
N TRP A 208 6.46 1.93 -8.47
CA TRP A 208 5.08 1.70 -8.84
C TRP A 208 4.37 2.96 -9.36
N VAL A 209 4.49 4.08 -8.65
CA VAL A 209 3.91 5.36 -9.11
C VAL A 209 4.47 5.74 -10.47
N THR A 210 5.79 5.61 -10.66
CA THR A 210 6.46 5.88 -11.95
C THR A 210 5.95 4.98 -13.07
N LYS A 211 5.69 3.68 -12.80
CA LYS A 211 5.05 2.77 -13.77
C LYS A 211 3.66 3.28 -14.15
N LEU A 212 2.86 3.72 -13.18
CA LEU A 212 1.52 4.26 -13.43
C LEU A 212 1.55 5.55 -14.24
N GLU A 213 2.45 6.48 -13.91
CA GLU A 213 2.67 7.72 -14.65
C GLU A 213 2.98 7.46 -16.14
N GLY A 214 3.69 6.37 -16.44
CA GLY A 214 4.03 5.93 -17.80
C GLY A 214 2.88 5.30 -18.60
N LEU A 215 1.70 5.09 -18.00
CA LEU A 215 0.52 4.54 -18.68
C LEU A 215 -0.26 5.58 -19.49
N GLY A 216 0.01 6.87 -19.28
CA GLY A 216 -0.77 7.98 -19.82
C GLY A 216 -0.40 8.45 -21.23
N VAL A 217 0.57 7.79 -21.86
CA VAL A 217 1.10 8.14 -23.20
C VAL A 217 0.08 7.85 -24.29
#